data_AF-A0A3N5DKP2-F1
#
_entry.id   AF-A0A3N5DKP2-F1
#
_cell.length_a   1.000
_cell.length_b   1.000
_cell.length_c   1.000
_cell.angle_alpha   90.00
_cell.angle_beta   90.00
_cell.angle_gamma   90.00
#
_symmetry.space_group_name_H-M   'P 1'
#
loop_
_entity.id
_entity.type
_entity.pdbx_description
1 polymer ?
#
loop_
_entity_poly.entity_id
_entity_poly.type
_entity_poly.pdbx_seq_one_letter_code
_entity_poly.pdbx_strand_id
1 'polypeptide(L)'
;MTDNATKVGAQYYYYVQSKALVAPDEQNADPGTRGQVLVSSRLLIPDVTGSVRRYPPQDDLSKIRITPNPYNISDPRILEYGWQSTSYYGLLFVNLPATVTIRIFTENGDLVTEHFHDEPIKTGLWKWDLVSRNQQVINSGVYIAHFQTPEGNTSYQKFVVVR
;
A
#
# COMPACT_ATOMS: atom_id res chain seq x y z
N MET A 1 17.32 15.69 2.97
CA MET A 1 16.97 14.89 4.16
C MET A 1 15.96 13.86 3.69
N THR A 2 16.23 12.57 3.87
CA THR A 2 15.33 11.48 3.46
C THR A 2 14.72 10.90 4.74
N ASP A 3 13.38 10.86 4.83
CA ASP A 3 12.68 10.29 5.98
C ASP A 3 12.42 8.79 5.77
N ASN A 4 12.91 7.97 6.71
CA ASN A 4 12.79 6.51 6.69
C ASN A 4 11.79 5.95 7.70
N ALA A 5 11.14 6.80 8.52
CA ALA A 5 10.22 6.36 9.59
C ALA A 5 8.76 6.24 9.13
N THR A 6 8.49 6.40 7.83
CA THR A 6 7.13 6.31 7.27
C THR A 6 6.60 4.87 7.27
N LYS A 7 5.37 4.71 7.77
CA LYS A 7 4.61 3.47 7.75
C LYS A 7 3.99 3.28 6.36
N VAL A 8 4.04 2.05 5.87
CA VAL A 8 3.44 1.69 4.59
C VAL A 8 1.92 1.89 4.66
N GLY A 9 1.35 2.50 3.64
CA GLY A 9 -0.10 2.76 3.55
C GLY A 9 -0.59 4.00 4.30
N ALA A 10 0.21 4.68 5.12
CA ALA A 10 -0.21 5.94 5.74
C ALA A 10 0.02 7.14 4.81
N GLN A 11 -0.86 8.14 4.87
CA GLN A 11 -0.71 9.40 4.15
C GLN A 11 0.16 10.36 4.97
N TYR A 12 1.22 10.87 4.34
CA TYR A 12 2.11 11.86 4.94
C TYR A 12 2.04 13.15 4.16
N TYR A 13 1.90 14.26 4.90
CA TYR A 13 1.93 15.61 4.35
C TYR A 13 3.22 16.28 4.80
N TYR A 14 3.97 16.78 3.84
CA TYR A 14 5.20 17.50 4.10
C TYR A 14 4.98 19.00 3.87
N TYR A 15 5.77 19.82 4.54
CA TYR A 15 5.86 21.24 4.26
C TYR A 15 7.32 21.65 4.27
N VAL A 16 7.67 22.60 3.41
CA VAL A 16 9.01 23.17 3.38
C VAL A 16 9.01 24.48 4.15
N GLN A 17 9.95 24.62 5.07
CA GLN A 17 10.16 25.85 5.82
C GLN A 17 11.51 26.46 5.47
N SER A 18 11.48 27.69 4.98
CA SER A 18 12.68 28.50 4.77
C SER A 18 12.95 29.31 6.04
N LYS A 19 14.23 29.35 6.44
CA LYS A 19 14.71 30.20 7.54
C LYS A 19 15.72 31.20 7.02
N ALA A 20 15.58 32.45 7.41
CA ALA A 20 16.53 33.51 7.10
C ALA A 20 16.95 34.17 8.41
N LEU A 21 18.26 34.26 8.65
CA LEU A 21 18.79 35.05 9.76
C LEU A 21 18.92 36.49 9.27
N VAL A 22 18.29 37.44 9.97
CA VAL A 22 18.49 38.86 9.72
C VAL A 22 19.73 39.31 10.49
N ALA A 23 20.73 39.84 9.79
CA ALA A 23 21.94 40.33 10.44
C ALA A 23 21.60 41.46 11.43
N PRO A 24 22.22 41.51 12.63
CA PRO A 24 21.89 42.52 13.64
C PRO A 24 22.09 43.97 13.17
N ASP A 25 23.00 44.18 12.23
CA ASP A 25 23.39 45.45 11.63
C ASP A 25 22.71 45.75 10.28
N GLU A 26 21.77 44.90 9.83
CA GLU A 26 21.10 45.07 8.54
C GLU A 26 20.21 46.31 8.52
N GLN A 27 20.71 47.39 7.92
CA GLN A 27 20.07 48.70 7.95
C GLN A 27 18.77 48.75 7.15
N ASN A 28 18.62 47.85 6.16
CA ASN A 28 17.44 47.70 5.30
C ASN A 28 16.37 46.76 5.89
N ALA A 29 16.65 46.08 7.01
CA ALA A 29 15.70 45.20 7.65
C ALA A 29 14.84 45.93 8.69
N ASP A 30 13.63 45.44 8.90
CA ASP A 30 12.71 45.94 9.92
C ASP A 30 13.38 45.91 11.30
N PRO A 31 13.40 47.03 12.06
CA PRO A 31 14.08 47.12 13.34
C PRO A 31 13.65 46.06 14.38
N GLY A 32 12.41 45.56 14.31
CA GLY A 32 11.89 44.55 15.22
C GLY A 32 12.35 43.12 14.91
N THR A 33 12.97 42.89 13.75
CA THR A 33 13.37 41.56 13.25
C THR A 33 14.88 41.34 13.23
N ARG A 34 15.69 42.36 13.51
CA ARG A 34 17.16 42.29 13.50
C ARG A 34 17.68 41.31 14.54
N GLY A 35 18.61 40.44 14.14
CA GLY A 35 19.15 39.38 14.99
C GLY A 35 18.19 38.21 15.24
N GLN A 36 16.97 38.24 14.68
CA GLN A 36 16.02 37.14 14.76
C GLN A 36 16.09 36.26 13.52
N VAL A 37 15.73 34.99 13.70
CA VAL A 37 15.53 34.05 12.61
C VAL A 37 14.09 34.19 12.14
N LEU A 38 13.90 34.72 10.94
CA LEU A 38 12.62 34.73 10.28
C LEU A 38 12.38 33.36 9.67
N VAL A 39 11.19 32.82 9.93
CA VAL A 39 10.77 31.53 9.39
C VAL A 39 9.53 31.72 8.53
N SER A 40 9.48 31.05 7.38
CA SER A 40 8.26 31.00 6.58
C SER A 40 7.17 30.26 7.34
N SER A 41 5.91 30.64 7.13
CA SER A 41 4.79 29.99 7.80
C SER A 41 4.51 28.61 7.19
N ARG A 42 4.02 27.68 8.01
CA ARG A 42 3.61 26.33 7.58
C ARG A 42 2.48 26.33 6.55
N LEU A 43 1.70 27.42 6.49
CA LEU A 43 0.53 27.55 5.62
C LEU A 43 0.87 27.93 4.18
N LEU A 44 2.07 28.45 3.92
CA LEU A 44 2.40 29.06 2.62
C LEU A 44 2.75 28.04 1.54
N ILE A 45 3.30 26.88 1.90
CA ILE A 45 3.72 25.84 0.92
C ILE A 45 3.47 24.43 1.48
N PRO A 46 2.21 24.04 1.75
CA PRO A 46 1.89 22.66 2.07
C PRO A 46 1.95 21.79 0.81
N ASP A 47 2.46 20.57 0.94
CA ASP A 47 2.16 19.54 -0.03
C ASP A 47 0.69 19.12 0.19
N VAL A 48 -0.19 19.43 -0.78
CA VAL A 48 -1.61 19.04 -0.73
C VAL A 48 -1.81 17.59 -1.14
N THR A 49 -0.79 16.97 -1.72
CA THR A 49 -0.78 15.56 -2.10
C THR A 49 -0.11 14.73 -1.02
N GLY A 50 -0.88 13.87 -0.35
CA GLY A 50 -0.34 12.94 0.62
C GLY A 50 0.62 11.95 -0.06
N SER A 51 1.86 11.92 0.37
CA SER A 51 2.80 10.88 -0.03
C SER A 51 2.52 9.62 0.79
N VAL A 52 2.19 8.52 0.11
CA VAL A 52 1.97 7.22 0.75
C VAL A 52 3.17 6.34 0.49
N ARG A 53 3.80 5.82 1.55
CA ARG A 53 4.80 4.76 1.38
C ARG A 53 4.06 3.51 0.89
N ARG A 54 4.36 3.08 -0.34
CA ARG A 54 3.74 1.90 -0.96
C ARG A 54 4.53 0.63 -0.63
N TYR A 55 3.90 -0.53 -0.78
CA TYR A 55 4.62 -1.80 -0.74
C TYR A 55 5.55 -1.85 -1.96
N PRO A 56 6.87 -1.97 -1.79
CA PRO A 56 7.77 -2.08 -2.92
C PRO A 56 7.49 -3.41 -3.66
N PRO A 57 7.51 -3.41 -5.00
CA PRO A 57 7.46 -4.65 -5.77
C PRO A 57 8.67 -5.53 -5.44
N GLN A 58 8.48 -6.84 -5.51
CA GLN A 58 9.54 -7.81 -5.27
C GLN A 58 9.48 -8.92 -6.33
N ASP A 59 10.61 -9.18 -6.97
CA ASP A 59 10.73 -10.14 -8.07
C ASP A 59 10.78 -11.60 -7.59
N ASP A 60 11.21 -11.81 -6.35
CA ASP A 60 11.29 -13.12 -5.71
C ASP A 60 9.89 -13.65 -5.35
N LEU A 61 9.37 -14.53 -6.22
CA LEU A 61 8.07 -15.18 -6.08
C LEU A 61 7.93 -16.05 -4.82
N SER A 62 9.04 -16.46 -4.19
CA SER A 62 8.99 -17.23 -2.95
C SER A 62 8.57 -16.39 -1.74
N LYS A 63 8.73 -15.06 -1.83
CA LYS A 63 8.39 -14.10 -0.77
C LYS A 63 6.96 -13.59 -0.84
N ILE A 64 6.22 -13.93 -1.89
CA ILE A 64 4.80 -13.61 -1.98
C ILE A 64 4.10 -14.10 -0.72
N ARG A 65 3.15 -13.36 -0.20
CA ARG A 65 2.35 -13.80 0.95
C ARG A 65 0.90 -13.37 0.80
N ILE A 66 0.00 -14.27 1.19
CA ILE A 66 -1.43 -14.02 1.30
C ILE A 66 -1.76 -13.84 2.78
N THR A 67 -2.38 -12.70 3.13
CA THR A 67 -2.70 -12.37 4.52
C THR A 67 -4.10 -11.74 4.64
N PRO A 68 -4.88 -12.07 5.67
CA PRO A 68 -4.64 -13.11 6.66
C PRO A 68 -4.84 -14.53 6.09
N ASN A 69 -4.04 -15.50 6.55
CA ASN A 69 -4.19 -16.90 6.17
C ASN A 69 -4.02 -17.77 7.43
N PRO A 70 -5.08 -18.44 7.94
CA PRO A 70 -6.43 -18.48 7.39
C PRO A 70 -7.16 -17.13 7.50
N TYR A 71 -8.04 -16.86 6.54
CA TYR A 71 -8.97 -15.74 6.59
C TYR A 71 -10.21 -16.15 7.39
N ASN A 72 -10.55 -15.41 8.44
CA ASN A 72 -11.74 -15.63 9.25
C ASN A 72 -12.58 -14.35 9.29
N ILE A 73 -13.80 -14.41 8.74
CA ILE A 73 -14.70 -13.23 8.70
C ILE A 73 -15.13 -12.76 10.10
N SER A 74 -15.14 -13.67 11.07
CA SER A 74 -15.54 -13.41 12.46
C SER A 74 -14.37 -12.97 13.33
N ASP A 75 -13.15 -12.81 12.78
CA ASP A 75 -12.02 -12.29 13.54
C ASP A 75 -12.24 -10.80 13.87
N PRO A 76 -12.30 -10.41 15.17
CA PRO A 76 -12.47 -9.01 15.56
C PRO A 76 -11.33 -8.10 15.07
N ARG A 77 -10.15 -8.65 14.74
CA ARG A 77 -9.01 -7.91 14.20
C ARG A 77 -9.05 -7.74 12.69
N ILE A 78 -10.08 -8.23 12.00
CA ILE A 78 -10.15 -8.14 10.54
C ILE A 78 -10.14 -6.70 10.02
N LEU A 79 -10.71 -5.78 10.81
CA LEU A 79 -10.72 -4.34 10.56
C LEU A 79 -9.32 -3.73 10.56
N GLU A 80 -8.38 -4.32 11.30
CA GLU A 80 -6.98 -3.86 11.36
C GLU A 80 -6.19 -4.24 10.11
N TYR A 81 -6.65 -5.24 9.33
CA TYR A 81 -6.04 -5.60 8.05
C TYR A 81 -6.57 -4.75 6.89
N GLY A 82 -7.74 -4.11 7.06
CA GLY A 82 -8.38 -3.24 6.08
C GLY A 82 -7.76 -1.84 6.01
N TRP A 83 -6.51 -1.73 5.54
CA TRP A 83 -5.88 -0.43 5.32
C TRP A 83 -6.54 0.27 4.10
N GLN A 84 -7.28 1.35 4.37
CA GLN A 84 -7.71 2.40 3.41
C GLN A 84 -8.56 1.98 2.20
N SER A 85 -9.57 1.14 2.36
CA SER A 85 -10.61 0.98 1.33
C SER A 85 -11.97 0.76 1.97
N THR A 86 -13.02 1.26 1.32
CA THR A 86 -14.43 1.22 1.74
C THR A 86 -14.92 -0.18 2.13
N SER A 87 -14.25 -1.23 1.64
CA SER A 87 -14.48 -2.61 2.04
C SER A 87 -13.48 -3.04 3.12
N TYR A 88 -13.91 -3.14 4.38
CA TYR A 88 -13.08 -3.56 5.52
C TYR A 88 -12.68 -5.05 5.48
N TYR A 89 -13.18 -5.80 4.49
CA TYR A 89 -13.01 -7.24 4.35
C TYR A 89 -12.21 -7.55 3.08
N GLY A 90 -11.31 -8.54 3.17
CA GLY A 90 -10.54 -8.99 2.00
C GLY A 90 -9.19 -9.61 2.35
N LEU A 91 -8.59 -10.22 1.33
CA LEU A 91 -7.23 -10.75 1.38
C LEU A 91 -6.25 -9.76 0.77
N LEU A 92 -5.09 -9.66 1.37
CA LEU A 92 -3.95 -8.90 0.87
C LEU A 92 -2.90 -9.85 0.32
N PHE A 93 -2.51 -9.60 -0.92
CA PHE A 93 -1.38 -10.23 -1.59
C PHE A 93 -0.22 -9.26 -1.53
N VAL A 94 0.82 -9.60 -0.77
CA VAL A 94 1.99 -8.74 -0.56
C VAL A 94 3.25 -9.34 -1.20
N ASN A 95 4.24 -8.50 -1.44
CA ASN A 95 5.51 -8.83 -2.10
C ASN A 95 5.31 -9.35 -3.53
N LEU A 96 4.33 -8.81 -4.24
CA LEU A 96 4.12 -9.13 -5.65
C LEU A 96 5.20 -8.47 -6.53
N PRO A 97 5.57 -9.10 -7.64
CA PRO A 97 6.33 -8.45 -8.70
C PRO A 97 5.57 -7.25 -9.29
N ALA A 98 6.30 -6.40 -10.01
CA ALA A 98 5.70 -5.24 -10.65
C ALA A 98 4.60 -5.61 -11.66
N THR A 99 4.79 -6.70 -12.39
CA THR A 99 3.83 -7.23 -13.36
C THR A 99 3.63 -8.73 -13.10
N VAL A 100 2.40 -9.15 -12.77
CA VAL A 100 2.09 -10.56 -12.48
C VAL A 100 0.62 -10.88 -12.75
N THR A 101 0.35 -12.07 -13.28
CA THR A 101 -1.01 -12.59 -13.41
C THR A 101 -1.34 -13.49 -12.23
N ILE A 102 -2.43 -13.19 -11.54
CA ILE A 102 -2.89 -13.90 -10.34
C ILE A 102 -4.18 -14.62 -10.68
N ARG A 103 -4.18 -15.94 -10.54
CA ARG A 103 -5.37 -16.79 -10.76
C ARG A 103 -5.71 -17.52 -9.49
N ILE A 104 -6.97 -17.48 -9.10
CA ILE A 104 -7.45 -18.14 -7.89
C ILE A 104 -8.34 -19.31 -8.31
N PHE A 105 -8.04 -20.48 -7.76
CA PHE A 105 -8.75 -21.72 -8.02
C PHE A 105 -9.35 -22.30 -6.74
N THR A 106 -10.44 -23.04 -6.90
CA THR A 106 -10.94 -23.96 -5.86
C THR A 106 -10.00 -25.16 -5.71
N GLU A 107 -10.19 -25.95 -4.67
CA GLU A 107 -9.50 -27.23 -4.47
C GLU A 107 -9.73 -28.24 -5.61
N ASN A 108 -10.85 -28.10 -6.32
CA ASN A 108 -11.21 -28.94 -7.48
C ASN A 108 -10.60 -28.42 -8.80
N GLY A 109 -9.94 -27.26 -8.79
CA GLY A 109 -9.33 -26.66 -9.96
C GLY A 109 -10.22 -25.70 -10.75
N ASP A 110 -11.40 -25.33 -10.24
CA ASP A 110 -12.27 -24.38 -10.90
C ASP A 110 -11.73 -22.94 -10.74
N LEU A 111 -11.71 -22.19 -11.83
CA LEU A 111 -11.26 -20.79 -11.81
C LEU A 111 -12.30 -19.88 -11.13
N VAL A 112 -11.92 -19.32 -9.99
CA VAL A 112 -12.75 -18.40 -9.19
C VAL A 112 -12.63 -16.97 -9.70
N THR A 113 -11.40 -16.49 -9.89
CA THR A 113 -11.11 -15.16 -10.41
C THR A 113 -9.71 -15.09 -11.02
N GLU A 114 -9.51 -14.12 -11.91
CA GLU A 114 -8.22 -13.78 -12.50
C GLU A 114 -8.01 -12.27 -12.38
N HIS A 115 -6.80 -11.88 -11.98
CA HIS A 115 -6.39 -10.49 -11.87
C HIS A 115 -5.04 -10.28 -12.56
N PHE A 116 -4.99 -9.28 -13.43
CA PHE A 116 -3.75 -8.83 -14.06
C PHE A 116 -3.21 -7.64 -13.28
N HIS A 117 -2.11 -7.86 -12.57
CA HIS A 117 -1.43 -6.84 -11.78
C HIS A 117 -0.38 -6.16 -12.65
N ASP A 118 -0.73 -5.02 -13.23
CA ASP A 118 0.16 -4.17 -14.05
C ASP A 118 -0.24 -2.70 -13.89
N GLU A 119 -0.09 -2.20 -12.67
CA GLU A 119 -0.47 -0.81 -12.37
C GLU A 119 0.60 0.17 -12.87
N PRO A 120 0.21 1.36 -13.39
CA PRO A 120 1.15 2.40 -13.81
C PRO A 120 2.13 2.80 -12.70
N ILE A 121 1.69 2.68 -11.44
CA ILE A 121 2.53 2.87 -10.27
C ILE A 121 2.85 1.49 -9.69
N LYS A 122 4.07 1.01 -9.96
CA LYS A 122 4.54 -0.31 -9.52
C LYS A 122 4.43 -0.46 -8.01
N THR A 123 3.51 -1.31 -7.57
CA THR A 123 3.29 -1.68 -6.17
C THR A 123 3.35 -3.19 -6.02
N GLY A 124 3.89 -3.68 -4.90
CA GLY A 124 3.93 -5.10 -4.59
C GLY A 124 2.71 -5.57 -3.78
N LEU A 125 1.58 -4.88 -3.91
CA LEU A 125 0.37 -5.12 -3.13
C LEU A 125 -0.84 -5.20 -4.06
N TRP A 126 -1.63 -6.27 -3.90
CA TRP A 126 -2.98 -6.36 -4.44
C TRP A 126 -3.95 -6.73 -3.33
N LYS A 127 -5.12 -6.10 -3.32
CA LYS A 127 -6.21 -6.40 -2.38
C LYS A 127 -7.35 -7.05 -3.15
N TRP A 128 -7.83 -8.17 -2.64
CA TRP A 128 -8.99 -8.87 -3.17
C TRP A 128 -10.13 -8.91 -2.15
N ASP A 129 -11.32 -8.53 -2.58
CA ASP A 129 -12.56 -8.45 -1.80
C ASP A 129 -13.32 -9.78 -1.69
N LEU A 130 -12.70 -10.90 -2.10
CA LEU A 130 -13.28 -12.24 -2.08
C LEU A 130 -14.48 -12.39 -3.03
N VAL A 131 -14.58 -11.52 -4.03
CA VAL A 131 -15.61 -11.61 -5.07
C VAL A 131 -15.07 -12.37 -6.27
N SER A 132 -15.80 -13.41 -6.67
CA SER A 132 -15.52 -14.20 -7.87
C SER A 132 -15.85 -13.42 -9.15
N ARG A 133 -15.41 -13.94 -10.29
CA ARG A 133 -15.74 -13.39 -11.62
C ARG A 133 -17.24 -13.28 -11.91
N ASN A 134 -18.07 -14.05 -11.21
CA ASN A 134 -19.54 -14.04 -11.35
C ASN A 134 -20.21 -13.04 -10.37
N GLN A 135 -19.43 -12.12 -9.77
CA GLN A 135 -19.91 -11.15 -8.78
C GLN A 135 -20.54 -11.79 -7.53
N GLN A 136 -20.11 -13.02 -7.21
CA GLN A 136 -20.54 -13.73 -6.01
C GLN A 136 -19.38 -13.79 -5.01
N VAL A 137 -19.68 -13.51 -3.74
CA VAL A 137 -18.73 -13.71 -2.64
C VAL A 137 -18.44 -15.20 -2.49
N ILE A 138 -17.17 -15.57 -2.37
CA ILE A 138 -16.74 -16.97 -2.24
C ILE A 138 -17.14 -17.57 -0.88
N ASN A 139 -17.25 -18.90 -0.82
CA ASN A 139 -17.62 -19.63 0.39
C ASN A 139 -16.40 -20.02 1.23
N SER A 140 -16.64 -20.60 2.41
CA SER A 140 -15.60 -21.24 3.21
C SER A 140 -15.00 -22.41 2.44
N GLY A 141 -13.67 -22.51 2.41
CA GLY A 141 -12.98 -23.52 1.61
C GLY A 141 -11.47 -23.30 1.53
N VAL A 142 -10.80 -24.22 0.85
CA VAL A 142 -9.37 -24.13 0.55
C VAL A 142 -9.22 -23.66 -0.89
N TYR A 143 -8.42 -22.61 -1.07
CA TYR A 143 -8.19 -22.00 -2.37
C TYR A 143 -6.70 -22.03 -2.71
N ILE A 144 -6.41 -22.04 -4.01
CA ILE A 144 -5.06 -22.05 -4.54
C ILE A 144 -4.88 -20.79 -5.40
N ALA A 145 -3.95 -19.93 -5.00
CA ALA A 145 -3.49 -18.83 -5.82
C ALA A 145 -2.30 -19.27 -6.67
N HIS A 146 -2.39 -19.07 -7.96
CA HIS A 146 -1.31 -19.25 -8.92
C HIS A 146 -0.84 -17.87 -9.41
N PHE A 147 0.44 -17.62 -9.26
CA PHE A 147 1.14 -16.42 -9.70
C PHE A 147 1.99 -16.75 -10.90
N GLN A 148 1.85 -15.99 -11.98
CA GLN A 148 2.64 -16.16 -13.19
C GLN A 148 3.23 -14.82 -13.64
N THR A 149 4.54 -14.73 -13.78
CA THR A 149 5.20 -13.54 -14.32
C THR A 149 5.24 -13.58 -15.85
N PRO A 150 5.44 -12.42 -16.51
CA PRO A 150 5.59 -12.35 -17.97
C PRO A 150 6.76 -13.21 -18.50
N GLU A 151 7.80 -13.40 -17.69
CA GLU A 151 8.98 -14.21 -18.04
C GLU A 151 8.72 -15.72 -17.93
N GLY A 152 7.53 -16.13 -17.47
CA GLY A 152 7.13 -17.53 -17.35
C GLY A 152 7.43 -18.16 -15.99
N ASN A 153 7.97 -17.41 -15.03
CA ASN A 153 8.14 -17.92 -13.67
C ASN A 153 6.78 -18.08 -13.00
N THR A 154 6.61 -19.18 -12.26
CA THR A 154 5.35 -19.51 -11.59
C THR A 154 5.56 -19.81 -10.12
N SER A 155 4.55 -19.48 -9.31
CA SER A 155 4.50 -19.79 -7.88
C SER A 155 3.07 -20.08 -7.48
N TYR A 156 2.88 -20.91 -6.46
CA TYR A 156 1.57 -21.32 -5.97
C TYR A 156 1.49 -21.16 -4.47
N GLN A 157 0.38 -20.64 -3.95
CA GLN A 157 0.12 -20.59 -2.51
C GLN A 157 -1.30 -21.03 -2.20
N LYS A 158 -1.43 -21.77 -1.11
CA LYS A 158 -2.73 -22.18 -0.59
C LYS A 158 -3.17 -21.21 0.48
N PHE A 159 -4.45 -20.87 0.49
CA PHE A 159 -5.05 -20.10 1.55
C PHE A 159 -6.43 -20.67 1.90
N VAL A 160 -6.83 -20.44 3.14
CA VAL A 160 -8.10 -20.95 3.66
C VAL A 160 -9.01 -19.77 3.96
N VAL A 161 -10.27 -19.90 3.57
CA VAL A 161 -11.34 -18.95 3.89
C VAL A 161 -12.31 -19.64 4.84
N VAL A 162 -12.60 -18.98 5.96
CA VAL A 162 -13.56 -19.40 6.98
C VAL A 162 -14.56 -18.25 7.15
N ARG A 163 -15.81 -18.53 6.81
CA ARG A 163 -16.98 -17.68 7.01
C ARG A 163 -17.98 -18.35 7.93
#